data_AF-A0A962CKC5-F1
#
_entry.id   AF-A0A962CKC5-F1
#
_cell.length_a   1.000
_cell.length_b   1.000
_cell.length_c   1.000
_cell.angle_alpha   90.00
_cell.angle_beta   90.00
_cell.angle_gamma   90.00
#
_symmetry.space_group_name_H-M   'P 1'
#
loop_
_entity.id
_entity.type
_entity.pdbx_description
1 polymer ?
#
loop_
_entity_poly.entity_id
_entity_poly.type
_entity_poly.pdbx_seq_one_letter_code
_entity_poly.pdbx_strand_id
1 'polypeptide(L)'
;ALAPTHISHYQLTIEPNTAFAAQPPVLPDSDAAWDMQEHCQGLLAAAGYAQYEISAYAQDGRRSRHNLNYWQFGDYLGIGAGAHGKITDPASGRIRRRAKQRTPRAYLENAGQPRAIASEATLAALDLPFEYMMNALRLVEGVPAAEFTQRTGLGMSAIAPILADARKRGWLIESER
;
A
#
# COMPACT_ATOMS: atom_id res chain seq x y z
N ALA A 1 -0.78 -15.26 -24.75
CA ALA A 1 -1.41 -16.51 -24.29
C ALA A 1 -2.19 -16.41 -22.97
N LEU A 2 -2.02 -15.36 -22.13
CA LEU A 2 -2.96 -15.09 -21.00
C LEU A 2 -3.56 -13.67 -21.04
N ALA A 3 -2.83 -12.68 -21.57
CA ALA A 3 -3.29 -11.30 -21.78
C ALA A 3 -4.11 -10.70 -20.61
N PRO A 4 -3.61 -10.77 -19.36
CA PRO A 4 -4.32 -10.19 -18.23
C PRO A 4 -4.42 -8.67 -18.41
N THR A 5 -5.37 -8.03 -17.76
CA THR A 5 -5.49 -6.56 -17.80
C THR A 5 -4.63 -5.85 -16.75
N HIS A 6 -4.15 -6.61 -15.77
CA HIS A 6 -3.41 -6.16 -14.59
C HIS A 6 -2.39 -7.23 -14.18
N ILE A 7 -1.19 -6.81 -13.80
CA ILE A 7 -0.07 -7.68 -13.41
C ILE A 7 0.54 -7.13 -12.11
N SER A 8 0.71 -8.00 -11.13
CA SER A 8 1.56 -7.75 -9.97
C SER A 8 2.93 -8.42 -10.19
N HIS A 9 4.00 -7.63 -10.20
CA HIS A 9 5.37 -8.08 -10.42
C HIS A 9 6.27 -7.55 -9.29
N TYR A 10 6.89 -8.45 -8.55
CA TYR A 10 7.78 -8.14 -7.43
C TYR A 10 8.80 -9.27 -7.22
N GLN A 11 9.92 -8.93 -6.58
CA GLN A 11 10.95 -9.89 -6.21
C GLN A 11 10.47 -10.83 -5.09
N LEU A 12 10.97 -12.06 -5.10
CA LEU A 12 10.67 -13.05 -4.06
C LEU A 12 11.36 -12.66 -2.74
N THR A 13 10.58 -12.36 -1.71
CA THR A 13 11.05 -12.20 -0.33
C THR A 13 10.78 -13.49 0.45
N ILE A 14 11.82 -14.05 1.09
CA ILE A 14 11.69 -15.24 1.93
C ILE A 14 11.25 -14.82 3.33
N GLU A 15 9.97 -15.04 3.64
CA GLU A 15 9.39 -14.73 4.95
C GLU A 15 9.55 -15.89 5.94
N PRO A 16 9.80 -15.60 7.24
CA PRO A 16 9.82 -16.63 8.28
C PRO A 16 8.52 -17.45 8.31
N ASN A 17 8.62 -18.72 8.70
CA ASN A 17 7.48 -19.65 8.81
C ASN A 17 6.78 -19.95 7.47
N THR A 18 7.50 -19.88 6.35
CA THR A 18 7.00 -20.29 5.03
C THR A 18 7.75 -21.54 4.54
N ALA A 19 7.19 -22.21 3.52
CA ALA A 19 7.87 -23.34 2.87
C ALA A 19 9.24 -22.92 2.29
N PHE A 20 9.36 -21.71 1.75
CA PHE A 20 10.64 -21.19 1.26
C PHE A 20 11.61 -20.83 2.38
N ALA A 21 11.15 -20.49 3.59
CA ALA A 21 12.09 -20.38 4.71
C ALA A 21 12.65 -21.76 5.14
N ALA A 22 11.82 -22.81 5.06
CA ALA A 22 12.25 -24.18 5.39
C ALA A 22 13.17 -24.78 4.31
N GLN A 23 12.94 -24.42 3.05
CA GLN A 23 13.71 -24.88 1.88
C GLN A 23 13.97 -23.69 0.95
N PRO A 24 14.97 -22.84 1.28
CA PRO A 24 15.22 -21.61 0.54
C PRO A 24 15.74 -21.91 -0.86
N PRO A 25 15.12 -21.35 -1.92
CA PRO A 25 15.70 -21.39 -3.24
C PRO A 25 16.97 -20.51 -3.29
N VAL A 26 17.83 -20.78 -4.27
CA VAL A 26 18.91 -19.85 -4.60
C VAL A 26 18.29 -18.62 -5.24
N LEU A 27 18.54 -17.45 -4.66
CA LEU A 27 18.11 -16.16 -5.20
C LEU A 27 19.25 -15.53 -6.01
N PRO A 28 18.93 -14.73 -7.05
CA PRO A 28 19.92 -13.87 -7.68
C PRO A 28 20.51 -12.90 -6.65
N ASP A 29 21.75 -12.45 -6.89
CA ASP A 29 22.30 -11.32 -6.15
C ASP A 29 21.57 -10.01 -6.52
N SER A 30 21.92 -8.91 -5.83
CA SER A 30 21.26 -7.62 -6.02
C SER A 30 21.35 -7.10 -7.45
N ASP A 31 22.48 -7.33 -8.11
CA ASP A 31 22.78 -6.77 -9.42
C ASP A 31 22.00 -7.55 -10.48
N ALA A 32 22.04 -8.88 -10.44
CA ALA A 32 21.23 -9.71 -11.31
C ALA A 32 19.72 -9.51 -11.08
N ALA A 33 19.28 -9.35 -9.83
CA ALA A 33 17.88 -9.07 -9.51
C ALA A 33 17.41 -7.71 -10.06
N TRP A 34 18.31 -6.73 -10.09
CA TRP A 34 18.06 -5.41 -10.67
C TRP A 34 17.98 -5.48 -12.20
N ASP A 35 18.94 -6.14 -12.85
CA ASP A 35 18.93 -6.35 -14.32
C ASP A 35 17.64 -7.05 -14.78
N MET A 36 17.22 -8.08 -14.03
CA MET A 36 15.96 -8.78 -14.27
C MET A 36 14.75 -7.85 -14.12
N GLN A 37 14.73 -7.00 -13.09
CA GLN A 37 13.65 -6.05 -12.86
C GLN A 37 13.53 -5.06 -14.02
N GLU A 38 14.64 -4.44 -14.46
CA GLU A 38 14.64 -3.49 -15.58
C GLU A 38 14.19 -4.16 -16.88
N HIS A 39 14.69 -5.38 -17.15
CA HIS A 39 14.28 -6.14 -18.32
C HIS A 39 12.78 -6.43 -18.33
N CYS A 40 12.23 -6.91 -17.20
CA CYS A 40 10.80 -7.16 -17.05
C CYS A 40 9.97 -5.89 -17.21
N GLN A 41 10.40 -4.76 -16.64
CA GLN A 41 9.73 -3.47 -16.80
C GLN A 41 9.68 -3.03 -18.28
N GLY A 42 10.77 -3.19 -19.01
CA GLY A 42 10.82 -2.91 -20.46
C GLY A 42 9.84 -3.77 -21.25
N LEU A 43 9.77 -5.07 -20.95
CA LEU A 43 8.82 -5.99 -21.59
C LEU A 43 7.35 -5.64 -21.28
N LEU A 44 7.05 -5.29 -20.02
CA LEU A 44 5.72 -4.88 -19.60
C LEU A 44 5.27 -3.59 -20.31
N ALA A 45 6.16 -2.60 -20.38
CA ALA A 45 5.90 -1.36 -21.10
C ALA A 45 5.66 -1.59 -22.59
N ALA A 46 6.51 -2.40 -23.25
CA ALA A 46 6.34 -2.78 -24.66
C ALA A 46 5.04 -3.53 -24.92
N ALA A 47 4.52 -4.26 -23.92
CA ALA A 47 3.23 -4.95 -23.98
C ALA A 47 2.02 -4.08 -23.56
N GLY A 48 2.22 -2.79 -23.30
CA GLY A 48 1.15 -1.83 -23.00
C GLY A 48 0.73 -1.76 -21.53
N TYR A 49 1.57 -2.23 -20.59
CA TYR A 49 1.31 -2.12 -19.16
C TYR A 49 2.13 -0.99 -18.55
N ALA A 50 1.45 -0.02 -17.95
CA ALA A 50 2.10 1.06 -17.21
C ALA A 50 2.20 0.67 -15.72
N GLN A 51 3.38 0.88 -15.14
CA GLN A 51 3.52 0.85 -13.69
C GLN A 51 2.71 2.01 -13.10
N TYR A 52 1.89 1.73 -12.09
CA TYR A 52 1.16 2.80 -11.38
C TYR A 52 1.48 2.81 -9.87
N GLU A 53 2.09 1.74 -9.36
CA GLU A 53 2.63 1.63 -8.02
C GLU A 53 3.80 0.64 -7.98
N ILE A 54 4.53 0.58 -6.86
CA ILE A 54 5.77 -0.20 -6.66
C ILE A 54 5.76 -1.55 -7.38
N SER A 55 4.72 -2.37 -7.21
CA SER A 55 4.69 -3.74 -7.75
C SER A 55 3.53 -4.02 -8.70
N ALA A 56 2.74 -3.02 -9.11
CA ALA A 56 1.62 -3.27 -10.00
C ALA A 56 1.63 -2.44 -11.29
N TYR A 57 1.23 -3.16 -12.34
CA TYR A 57 1.22 -2.73 -13.72
C TYR A 57 -0.15 -3.00 -14.31
N ALA A 58 -0.66 -2.10 -15.13
CA ALA A 58 -1.98 -2.25 -15.73
C ALA A 58 -2.03 -1.65 -17.12
N GLN A 59 -2.93 -2.18 -17.94
CA GLN A 59 -3.36 -1.49 -19.15
C GLN A 59 -4.13 -0.21 -18.79
N ASP A 60 -4.28 0.68 -19.77
CA ASP A 60 -5.03 1.92 -19.57
C ASP A 60 -6.46 1.66 -19.08
N GLY A 61 -6.91 2.46 -18.10
CA GLY A 61 -8.20 2.29 -17.44
C GLY A 61 -8.36 0.99 -16.61
N ARG A 62 -7.31 0.18 -16.44
CA ARG A 62 -7.37 -1.13 -15.74
C ARG A 62 -6.63 -1.17 -14.39
N ARG A 63 -6.23 0.00 -13.88
CA ARG A 63 -5.63 0.10 -12.55
C ARG A 63 -6.59 -0.40 -11.46
N SER A 64 -6.06 -1.09 -10.46
CA SER A 64 -6.87 -1.60 -9.34
C SER A 64 -7.43 -0.45 -8.51
N ARG A 65 -8.75 -0.27 -8.54
CA ARG A 65 -9.47 0.71 -7.72
C ARG A 65 -9.22 0.49 -6.22
N HIS A 66 -9.09 -0.77 -5.80
CA HIS A 66 -8.81 -1.11 -4.41
C HIS A 66 -7.41 -0.67 -3.99
N ASN A 67 -6.38 -1.00 -4.80
CA ASN A 67 -5.01 -0.59 -4.51
C ASN A 67 -4.89 0.94 -4.48
N LEU A 68 -5.47 1.63 -5.47
CA LEU A 68 -5.46 3.09 -5.52
C LEU A 68 -6.09 3.70 -4.26
N ASN A 69 -7.29 3.25 -3.86
CA ASN A 69 -7.92 3.72 -2.63
C ASN A 69 -7.06 3.47 -1.40
N TYR A 70 -6.42 2.29 -1.30
CA TYR A 70 -5.55 1.96 -0.17
C TYR A 70 -4.32 2.88 -0.14
N TRP A 71 -3.63 3.06 -1.27
CA TRP A 71 -2.42 3.88 -1.38
C TRP A 71 -2.70 5.37 -1.23
N GLN A 72 -3.89 5.84 -1.65
CA GLN A 72 -4.35 7.22 -1.41
C GLN A 72 -4.92 7.44 0.01
N PHE A 73 -4.63 6.51 0.93
CA PHE A 73 -5.09 6.57 2.32
C PHE A 73 -6.61 6.72 2.47
N GLY A 74 -7.37 6.14 1.54
CA GLY A 74 -8.83 6.10 1.55
C GLY A 74 -9.40 5.12 2.57
N ASP A 75 -10.71 5.16 2.75
CA ASP A 75 -11.42 4.27 3.66
C ASP A 75 -11.90 3.01 2.95
N TYR A 76 -11.93 1.89 3.67
CA TYR A 76 -12.33 0.59 3.15
C TYR A 76 -12.75 -0.37 4.27
N LEU A 77 -13.64 -1.29 3.92
CA LEU A 77 -14.13 -2.33 4.81
C LEU A 77 -13.27 -3.60 4.71
N GLY A 78 -12.93 -4.17 5.86
CA GLY A 78 -12.31 -5.49 5.95
C GLY A 78 -13.37 -6.58 6.08
N ILE A 79 -13.57 -7.36 5.02
CA ILE A 79 -14.53 -8.46 4.96
C ILE A 79 -13.78 -9.78 4.71
N GLY A 80 -14.09 -10.81 5.50
CA GLY A 80 -13.43 -12.11 5.44
C GLY A 80 -12.39 -12.33 6.53
N ALA A 81 -11.91 -13.58 6.64
CA ALA A 81 -10.91 -13.96 7.62
C ALA A 81 -9.58 -13.22 7.37
N GLY A 82 -9.00 -12.66 8.42
CA GLY A 82 -7.76 -11.87 8.37
C GLY A 82 -7.87 -10.51 7.69
N ALA A 83 -9.07 -10.09 7.25
CA ALA A 83 -9.23 -8.83 6.56
C ALA A 83 -9.01 -7.62 7.50
N HIS A 84 -8.36 -6.59 6.97
CA HIS A 84 -8.18 -5.31 7.64
C HIS A 84 -9.15 -4.27 7.08
N GLY A 85 -9.52 -3.28 7.90
CA GLY A 85 -10.32 -2.13 7.49
C GLY A 85 -9.74 -0.83 8.04
N LYS A 86 -10.00 0.28 7.35
CA LYS A 86 -9.68 1.65 7.76
C LYS A 86 -10.91 2.51 7.52
N ILE A 87 -11.45 3.13 8.57
CA ILE A 87 -12.61 4.01 8.48
C ILE A 87 -12.33 5.30 9.22
N THR A 88 -12.59 6.43 8.58
CA THR A 88 -12.55 7.77 9.15
C THR A 88 -13.95 8.15 9.63
N ASP A 89 -14.07 8.60 10.87
CA ASP A 89 -15.30 9.19 11.37
C ASP A 89 -15.46 10.62 10.81
N PRO A 90 -16.49 10.91 10.01
CA PRO A 90 -16.65 12.23 9.40
C PRO A 90 -16.92 13.35 10.41
N ALA A 91 -17.44 13.04 11.60
CA ALA A 91 -17.76 14.05 12.61
C ALA A 91 -16.53 14.46 13.43
N SER A 92 -15.65 13.50 13.73
CA SER A 92 -14.49 13.72 14.60
C SER A 92 -13.15 13.73 13.87
N GLY A 93 -13.10 13.30 12.60
CA GLY A 93 -11.88 13.08 11.84
C GLY A 93 -11.03 11.89 12.35
N ARG A 94 -11.52 11.13 13.35
CA ARG A 94 -10.76 10.04 13.94
C ARG A 94 -10.73 8.82 13.02
N ILE A 95 -9.52 8.32 12.76
CA ILE A 95 -9.30 7.14 11.91
C ILE A 95 -9.23 5.90 12.78
N ARG A 96 -10.03 4.88 12.45
CA ARG A 96 -10.02 3.57 13.09
C ARG A 96 -9.50 2.49 12.15
N ARG A 97 -8.55 1.70 12.61
CA ARG A 97 -8.11 0.46 11.98
C ARG A 97 -8.76 -0.73 12.68
N ARG A 98 -9.24 -1.70 11.92
CA ARG A 98 -9.78 -2.97 12.44
C ARG A 98 -9.14 -4.15 11.75
N ALA A 99 -8.97 -5.26 12.46
CA ALA A 99 -8.62 -6.55 11.89
C ALA A 99 -9.69 -7.59 12.24
N LYS A 100 -10.01 -8.47 11.28
CA LYS A 100 -10.88 -9.63 11.49
C LYS A 100 -10.07 -10.82 12.01
N GLN A 101 -10.78 -11.77 12.62
CA GLN A 101 -10.20 -13.05 13.04
C GLN A 101 -9.41 -13.70 11.89
N ARG A 102 -8.14 -14.07 12.15
CA ARG A 102 -7.20 -14.49 11.10
C ARG A 102 -7.56 -15.83 10.48
N THR A 103 -8.02 -16.80 11.27
CA THR A 103 -8.32 -18.14 10.77
C THR A 103 -9.77 -18.21 10.28
N PRO A 104 -10.05 -18.91 9.16
CA PRO A 104 -11.43 -19.08 8.67
C PRO A 104 -12.36 -19.66 9.73
N ARG A 105 -11.89 -20.62 10.54
CA ARG A 105 -12.66 -21.21 11.63
C ARG A 105 -13.07 -20.17 12.68
N ALA A 106 -12.12 -19.42 13.23
CA ALA A 106 -12.43 -18.40 14.23
C ALA A 106 -13.30 -17.28 13.65
N TYR A 107 -13.09 -16.91 12.38
CA TYR A 107 -13.94 -15.94 11.69
C TYR A 107 -15.41 -16.40 11.62
N LEU A 108 -15.65 -17.66 11.23
CA LEU A 108 -16.99 -18.23 11.14
C LEU A 108 -17.65 -18.39 12.53
N GLU A 109 -16.91 -18.92 13.51
CA GLU A 109 -17.42 -19.13 14.88
C GLU A 109 -17.84 -17.82 15.57
N ASN A 110 -17.16 -16.70 15.24
CA ASN A 110 -17.44 -15.40 15.83
C ASN A 110 -18.26 -14.48 14.91
N ALA A 111 -18.72 -14.96 13.76
CA ALA A 111 -19.47 -14.14 12.80
C ALA A 111 -20.74 -13.55 13.45
N GLY A 112 -20.99 -12.25 13.23
CA GLY A 112 -22.11 -11.53 13.83
C GLY A 112 -21.94 -11.15 15.31
N GLN A 113 -20.85 -11.56 15.97
CA GLN A 113 -20.58 -11.25 17.37
C GLN A 113 -19.51 -10.15 17.50
N PRO A 114 -19.43 -9.44 18.64
CA PRO A 114 -18.37 -8.45 18.89
C PRO A 114 -16.96 -9.04 18.71
N ARG A 115 -16.75 -10.32 19.08
CA ARG A 115 -15.48 -11.05 18.91
C ARG A 115 -15.09 -11.30 17.44
N ALA A 116 -15.94 -10.97 16.46
CA ALA A 116 -15.56 -10.99 15.04
C ALA A 116 -14.41 -10.00 14.73
N ILE A 117 -14.27 -8.95 15.54
CA ILE A 117 -13.17 -7.99 15.47
C ILE A 117 -12.05 -8.52 16.38
N ALA A 118 -10.92 -8.88 15.77
CA ALA A 118 -9.75 -9.37 16.50
C ALA A 118 -8.97 -8.23 17.17
N SER A 119 -8.88 -7.09 16.48
CA SER A 119 -8.29 -5.87 17.02
C SER A 119 -8.95 -4.63 16.44
N GLU A 120 -8.97 -3.57 17.25
CA GLU A 120 -9.38 -2.23 16.86
C GLU A 120 -8.42 -1.23 17.49
N ALA A 121 -7.98 -0.25 16.72
CA ALA A 121 -7.18 0.87 17.20
C ALA A 121 -7.66 2.16 16.54
N THR A 122 -7.64 3.26 17.31
CA THR A 122 -7.71 4.60 16.74
C THR A 122 -6.29 5.07 16.49
N LEU A 123 -5.98 5.56 15.28
CA LEU A 123 -4.66 6.11 14.99
C LEU A 123 -4.45 7.41 15.76
N ALA A 124 -3.30 7.53 16.43
CA ALA A 124 -2.93 8.79 17.07
C ALA A 124 -2.47 9.80 16.02
N ALA A 125 -2.66 11.09 16.30
CA ALA A 125 -2.25 12.16 15.39
C ALA A 125 -0.74 12.09 15.05
N LEU A 126 0.10 11.64 15.99
CA LEU A 126 1.54 11.50 15.79
C LEU A 126 1.91 10.37 14.81
N ASP A 127 1.04 9.37 14.62
CA ASP A 127 1.29 8.24 13.71
C ASP A 127 0.83 8.54 12.28
N LEU A 128 -0.11 9.47 12.10
CA LEU A 128 -0.73 9.78 10.81
C LEU A 128 0.27 10.21 9.72
N PRO A 129 1.29 11.03 10.00
CA PRO A 129 2.31 11.35 8.99
C PRO A 129 2.98 10.11 8.41
N PHE A 130 3.40 9.18 9.27
CA PHE A 130 4.07 7.96 8.83
C PHE A 130 3.12 7.03 8.07
N GLU A 131 1.93 6.78 8.64
CA GLU A 131 0.87 5.96 8.05
C GLU A 131 0.45 6.44 6.66
N TYR A 132 0.27 7.76 6.49
CA TYR A 132 -0.07 8.36 5.21
C TYR A 132 1.06 8.21 4.19
N MET A 133 2.28 8.58 4.56
CA MET A 133 3.42 8.60 3.64
C MET A 133 3.81 7.19 3.17
N MET A 134 3.75 6.18 4.06
CA MET A 134 3.97 4.78 3.69
C MET A 134 3.02 4.29 2.60
N ASN A 135 1.80 4.82 2.56
CA ASN A 135 0.81 4.46 1.55
C ASN A 135 0.98 5.30 0.29
N ALA A 136 1.04 6.62 0.43
CA ALA A 136 1.00 7.55 -0.69
C ALA A 136 2.25 7.46 -1.58
N LEU A 137 3.43 7.27 -0.98
CA LEU A 137 4.71 7.17 -1.70
C LEU A 137 4.87 5.85 -2.48
N ARG A 138 3.88 4.95 -2.44
CA ARG A 138 3.85 3.77 -3.31
C ARG A 138 3.45 4.09 -4.75
N LEU A 139 2.74 5.21 -4.96
CA LEU A 139 2.30 5.64 -6.28
C LEU A 139 3.42 6.34 -7.04
N VAL A 140 3.49 6.11 -8.35
CA VAL A 140 4.52 6.71 -9.20
C VAL A 140 4.17 8.13 -9.69
N GLU A 141 2.88 8.50 -9.65
CA GLU A 141 2.38 9.79 -10.16
C GLU A 141 2.54 10.95 -9.16
N GLY A 142 3.20 10.71 -8.03
CA GLY A 142 3.32 11.67 -6.94
C GLY A 142 2.06 11.76 -6.09
N VAL A 143 2.06 12.73 -5.17
CA VAL A 143 1.02 12.89 -4.15
C VAL A 143 0.63 14.37 -4.06
N PRO A 144 -0.63 14.74 -4.35
CA PRO A 144 -1.07 16.13 -4.19
C PRO A 144 -0.95 16.57 -2.73
N ALA A 145 -0.32 17.71 -2.48
CA ALA A 145 -0.08 18.20 -1.13
C ALA A 145 -1.38 18.37 -0.31
N ALA A 146 -2.46 18.79 -0.97
CA ALA A 146 -3.77 18.96 -0.33
C ALA A 146 -4.36 17.65 0.21
N GLU A 147 -4.01 16.49 -0.38
CA GLU A 147 -4.53 15.20 0.08
C GLU A 147 -4.04 14.84 1.47
N PHE A 148 -2.83 15.27 1.87
CA PHE A 148 -2.35 15.01 3.24
C PHE A 148 -3.33 15.55 4.28
N THR A 149 -3.71 16.83 4.17
CA THR A 149 -4.64 17.45 5.11
C THR A 149 -6.04 16.87 4.97
N GLN A 150 -6.52 16.59 3.76
CA GLN A 150 -7.84 15.99 3.55
C GLN A 150 -7.95 14.57 4.13
N ARG A 151 -6.88 13.78 4.07
CA ARG A 151 -6.88 12.37 4.46
C ARG A 151 -6.49 12.14 5.91
N THR A 152 -5.77 13.07 6.53
CA THR A 152 -5.30 12.95 7.93
C THR A 152 -5.95 13.94 8.90
N GLY A 153 -6.53 15.04 8.40
CA GLY A 153 -6.98 16.16 9.22
C GLY A 153 -5.84 17.02 9.78
N LEU A 154 -4.57 16.70 9.50
CA LEU A 154 -3.42 17.46 9.98
C LEU A 154 -3.00 18.54 8.97
N GLY A 155 -2.53 19.67 9.49
CA GLY A 155 -1.92 20.71 8.66
C GLY A 155 -0.56 20.26 8.11
N MET A 156 -0.19 20.76 6.92
CA MET A 156 1.11 20.49 6.28
C MET A 156 2.32 20.80 7.16
N SER A 157 2.18 21.67 8.16
CA SER A 157 3.22 21.94 9.16
C SER A 157 3.68 20.70 9.91
N ALA A 158 2.84 19.68 10.05
CA ALA A 158 3.17 18.39 10.68
C ALA A 158 4.26 17.62 9.92
N ILE A 159 4.41 17.86 8.62
CA ILE A 159 5.38 17.16 7.76
C ILE A 159 6.40 18.10 7.10
N ALA A 160 6.25 19.41 7.25
CA ALA A 160 7.11 20.41 6.61
C ALA A 160 8.62 20.17 6.86
N PRO A 161 9.10 19.83 8.08
CA PRO A 161 10.51 19.55 8.30
C PRO A 161 11.01 18.32 7.51
N ILE A 162 10.20 17.27 7.43
CA ILE A 162 10.54 16.03 6.72
C ILE A 162 10.58 16.28 5.21
N LEU A 163 9.63 17.03 4.67
CA LEU A 163 9.62 17.40 3.27
C LEU A 163 10.83 18.29 2.91
N ALA A 164 11.20 19.22 3.78
CA ALA A 164 12.37 20.07 3.56
C ALA A 164 13.67 19.24 3.52
N ASP A 165 13.84 18.27 4.42
CA ASP A 165 15.01 17.38 4.40
C ASP A 165 15.03 16.49 3.15
N ALA A 166 13.88 15.88 2.80
CA ALA A 166 13.76 15.07 1.58
C ALA A 166 14.10 15.86 0.31
N ARG A 167 13.64 17.13 0.23
CA ARG A 167 13.97 18.05 -0.87
C ARG A 167 15.45 18.39 -0.90
N LYS A 168 16.06 18.70 0.25
CA LYS A 168 17.50 18.99 0.37
C LYS A 168 18.36 17.82 -0.09
N ARG A 169 17.90 16.59 0.14
CA ARG A 169 18.56 15.34 -0.30
C ARG A 169 18.30 14.99 -1.77
N GLY A 170 17.42 15.72 -2.45
CA GLY A 170 17.00 15.40 -3.82
C GLY A 170 16.08 14.18 -3.94
N TRP A 171 15.50 13.71 -2.83
CA TRP A 171 14.57 12.58 -2.82
C TRP A 171 13.14 12.96 -3.21
N LEU A 172 12.80 14.24 -3.04
CA LEU A 172 11.49 14.79 -3.34
C LEU A 172 11.64 16.09 -4.14
N ILE A 173 10.84 16.22 -5.19
CA ILE A 173 10.70 17.47 -5.96
C ILE A 173 9.27 17.97 -5.86
N GLU A 174 9.09 19.28 -5.92
CA GLU A 174 7.79 19.93 -6.05
C GLU A 174 7.51 20.16 -7.54
N SER A 175 6.32 19.78 -7.97
CA SER A 175 5.89 19.84 -9.38
C SER A 175 4.50 20.45 -9.43
N GLU A 176 4.24 21.27 -10.46
CA GLU A 176 2.93 21.90 -10.71
C GLU A 176 1.94 20.98 -11.42
N ARG A 177 2.34 19.74 -11.72
CA ARG A 177 1.48 18.71 -12.34
C ARG A 177 0.43 18.16 -11.37
#